data_AF-A0A8K0XC26-F1
#
_entry.id   AF-A0A8K0XC26-F1
#
_cell.length_a   1.000
_cell.length_b   1.000
_cell.length_c   1.000
_cell.angle_alpha   90.00
_cell.angle_beta   90.00
_cell.angle_gamma   90.00
#
_symmetry.space_group_name_H-M   'P 1'
#
loop_
_entity.id
_entity.type
_entity.pdbx_description
1 polymer ?
#
loop_
_entity_poly.entity_id
_entity_poly.type
_entity_poly.pdbx_seq_one_letter_code
_entity_poly.pdbx_strand_id
1 'polypeptide(L)'
;MTVLSQGPAPPPHGPQSPTACYLLPQYGFGSVHTFDSLVQDNPFLFRIYTPKTRSQIFSNMVTHFVGQKYNEQFTLAAERLSELSVPPGESVASISTYQDIAIHMDWTQRHMSPYISTTFSFAWAIWEATRRYRVGMKHDIEIAVMDARMLTGRAATALELLRKSTPKERHLDYWKWYRYALESQDVLVYGSIPSSAVLASVPLLTLLDKLPSYLMRQDCDEELSPFDRLSWDTMDRKPSFRQFCQDMSDQFLRLPTEHRLRDATGGSVRLAMAFLKPWFHKVVANDFAGATDKACALAFIIAQWPAQWWSRDHEEMWCVIKSLGLAVAEVVCEKQRGEAMGEARKLQDVVSDLERVTHNYEETEVASSVTSQKETSEDKTVVMPPSPSASVIECRIPTPPISVVTTAAPSTMQALVPDVLQVSSLDTCRRTVIVSPTLTIQQYRQEQQEQCSPPEPHLPMLPDSDKPRKSRPHSFVETASCFITGVLVGAFITLCIINSQRRTLIYVT
;
A
#
# COMPACT_ATOMS: atom_id res chain seq x y z
N MET A 1 29.31 42.58 -41.22
CA MET A 1 28.73 41.22 -41.29
C MET A 1 29.70 40.27 -40.63
N THR A 2 29.49 39.97 -39.35
CA THR A 2 30.38 39.16 -38.53
C THR A 2 29.68 37.85 -38.25
N VAL A 3 30.17 36.76 -38.85
CA VAL A 3 29.62 35.42 -38.68
C VAL A 3 30.08 34.89 -37.32
N LEU A 4 29.14 34.82 -36.37
CA LEU A 4 29.36 34.18 -35.07
C LEU A 4 29.34 32.66 -35.27
N SER A 5 30.52 32.06 -35.14
CA SER A 5 30.72 30.61 -35.12
C SER A 5 30.01 30.02 -33.90
N GLN A 6 28.98 29.19 -34.14
CA GLN A 6 28.32 28.41 -33.10
C GLN A 6 29.28 27.32 -32.62
N GLY A 7 29.68 27.39 -31.35
CA GLY A 7 30.45 26.35 -30.68
C GLY A 7 29.67 25.03 -30.58
N PRO A 8 30.36 23.89 -30.45
CA PRO A 8 29.75 22.57 -30.39
C PRO A 8 28.81 22.45 -29.19
N ALA A 9 27.64 21.85 -29.44
CA ALA A 9 26.64 21.57 -28.41
C ALA A 9 27.25 20.72 -27.28
N PRO A 10 26.97 21.05 -26.00
CA PRO A 10 27.44 20.25 -24.89
C PRO A 10 26.90 18.80 -24.99
N PRO A 11 27.69 17.80 -24.59
CA PRO A 11 27.28 16.40 -24.65
C PRO A 11 25.99 16.19 -23.83
N PRO A 12 25.10 15.29 -24.28
CA PRO A 12 23.87 14.98 -23.58
C PRO A 12 24.21 14.55 -22.14
N HIS A 13 23.57 15.22 -21.18
CA HIS A 13 23.74 14.99 -19.76
C HIS A 13 23.75 13.49 -19.46
N GLY A 14 24.82 13.02 -18.80
CA GLY A 14 24.88 11.67 -18.27
C GLY A 14 23.70 11.38 -17.33
N PRO A 15 23.42 10.10 -17.03
CA PRO A 15 22.31 9.73 -16.14
C PRO A 15 22.43 10.52 -14.84
N GLN A 16 21.51 11.47 -14.63
CA GLN A 16 21.53 12.32 -13.46
C GLN A 16 21.38 11.43 -12.23
N SER A 17 22.42 11.36 -11.40
CA SER A 17 22.30 10.83 -10.05
C SER A 17 21.15 11.61 -9.38
N PRO A 18 20.16 10.93 -8.78
CA PRO A 18 19.04 11.61 -8.14
C PRO A 18 19.59 12.63 -7.13
N THR A 19 19.39 13.91 -7.44
CA THR A 19 19.85 15.04 -6.64
C THR A 19 19.30 14.87 -5.23
N ALA A 20 20.16 14.95 -4.21
CA ALA A 20 19.88 14.67 -2.79
C ALA A 20 18.41 14.89 -2.40
N CYS A 21 17.59 13.85 -2.61
CA CYS A 21 16.16 13.92 -2.37
C CYS A 21 15.91 14.09 -0.87
N TYR A 22 14.87 14.83 -0.47
CA TYR A 22 14.46 14.95 0.93
C TYR A 22 13.77 13.66 1.40
N LEU A 23 14.53 12.57 1.39
CA LEU A 23 14.11 11.27 1.89
C LEU A 23 13.82 11.40 3.38
N LEU A 24 12.65 10.92 3.78
CA LEU A 24 12.27 10.91 5.19
C LEU A 24 13.24 10.03 5.99
N PRO A 25 13.62 10.43 7.22
CA PRO A 25 14.41 9.57 8.10
C PRO A 25 13.63 8.28 8.42
N GLN A 26 14.32 7.27 8.95
CA GLN A 26 13.72 5.98 9.32
C GLN A 26 12.52 6.13 10.29
N TYR A 27 12.63 7.11 11.19
CA TYR A 27 11.57 7.53 12.11
C TYR A 27 11.57 9.06 12.20
N GLY A 28 10.39 9.66 12.37
CA GLY A 28 10.27 11.12 12.49
C GLY A 28 10.19 11.86 11.15
N PHE A 29 10.17 13.18 11.24
CA PHE A 29 10.31 14.08 10.09
C PHE A 29 11.64 14.83 10.19
N GLY A 30 12.17 15.27 9.04
CA GLY A 30 13.34 16.15 9.00
C GLY A 30 12.99 17.58 9.42
N SER A 31 13.75 18.55 8.91
CA SER A 31 13.39 19.97 9.04
C SER A 31 12.04 20.27 8.33
N VAL A 32 11.81 19.59 7.21
CA VAL A 32 10.57 19.64 6.43
C VAL A 32 9.59 18.61 6.96
N HIS A 33 8.36 19.04 7.20
CA HIS A 33 7.30 18.21 7.78
C HIS A 33 5.91 18.49 7.21
N THR A 34 5.77 19.42 6.25
CA THR A 34 4.50 19.72 5.57
C THR A 34 4.26 18.69 4.48
N PHE A 35 3.01 18.28 4.26
CA PHE A 35 2.70 17.25 3.26
C PHE A 35 3.13 17.66 1.85
N ASP A 36 2.79 18.88 1.43
CA ASP A 36 3.03 19.37 0.06
C ASP A 36 4.53 19.45 -0.31
N SER A 37 5.40 19.66 0.69
CA SER A 37 6.86 19.64 0.47
C SER A 37 7.41 18.21 0.43
N LEU A 38 6.87 17.30 1.24
CA LEU A 38 7.38 15.93 1.36
C LEU A 38 6.96 15.02 0.19
N VAL A 39 5.78 15.28 -0.39
CA VAL A 39 5.16 14.42 -1.41
C VAL A 39 5.98 14.31 -2.70
N GLN A 40 6.85 15.29 -2.99
CA GLN A 40 7.70 15.30 -4.18
C GLN A 40 8.73 14.16 -4.14
N ASP A 41 9.33 13.94 -2.98
CA ASP A 41 10.38 12.93 -2.78
C ASP A 41 9.85 11.63 -2.15
N ASN A 42 8.64 11.66 -1.58
CA ASN A 42 8.03 10.53 -0.89
C ASN A 42 6.64 10.25 -1.50
N PRO A 43 6.57 9.65 -2.70
CA PRO A 43 5.33 9.57 -3.48
C PRO A 43 4.38 8.46 -3.02
N PHE A 44 4.69 7.73 -1.94
CA PHE A 44 3.89 6.61 -1.46
C PHE A 44 3.33 6.87 -0.07
N LEU A 45 2.03 6.61 0.09
CA LEU A 45 1.38 6.49 1.39
C LEU A 45 0.91 5.06 1.62
N PHE A 46 0.94 4.64 2.88
CA PHE A 46 0.51 3.32 3.32
C PHE A 46 -0.66 3.45 4.29
N ARG A 47 -1.67 2.60 4.13
CA ARG A 47 -2.79 2.51 5.06
C ARG A 47 -3.00 1.08 5.52
N ILE A 48 -2.99 0.89 6.83
CA ILE A 48 -3.29 -0.38 7.48
C ILE A 48 -4.80 -0.41 7.76
N TYR A 49 -5.48 -1.46 7.29
CA TYR A 49 -6.90 -1.60 7.52
C TYR A 49 -7.33 -3.07 7.54
N THR A 50 -8.51 -3.32 8.08
CA THR A 50 -9.20 -4.61 7.97
C THR A 50 -10.25 -4.45 6.87
N PRO A 51 -10.15 -5.16 5.73
CA PRO A 51 -11.18 -5.16 4.72
C PRO A 51 -12.51 -5.54 5.35
N LYS A 52 -13.54 -4.75 5.08
CA LYS A 52 -14.90 -5.18 5.37
C LYS A 52 -15.24 -6.28 4.36
N THR A 53 -15.80 -7.40 4.82
CA THR A 53 -16.31 -8.46 3.93
C THR A 53 -17.17 -7.78 2.88
N ARG A 54 -16.73 -7.78 1.62
CA ARG A 54 -17.41 -7.04 0.55
C ARG A 54 -18.83 -7.58 0.44
N SER A 55 -19.80 -6.92 1.04
CA SER A 55 -21.18 -7.01 0.57
C SER A 55 -21.13 -6.55 -0.88
N GLN A 56 -21.62 -7.41 -1.79
CA GLN A 56 -21.49 -7.30 -3.26
C GLN A 56 -22.03 -6.00 -3.88
N ILE A 57 -22.47 -5.04 -3.06
CA ILE A 57 -23.24 -3.85 -3.43
C ILE A 57 -22.33 -2.68 -3.90
N PHE A 58 -21.04 -2.66 -3.54
CA PHE A 58 -20.16 -1.50 -3.83
C PHE A 58 -19.32 -1.60 -5.11
N SER A 59 -19.67 -2.48 -6.06
CA SER A 59 -18.83 -2.76 -7.24
C SER A 59 -18.60 -1.57 -8.19
N ASN A 60 -19.30 -0.43 -8.04
CA ASN A 60 -19.25 0.69 -9.00
C ASN A 60 -18.84 2.05 -8.41
N MET A 61 -18.43 2.14 -7.14
CA MET A 61 -18.11 3.44 -6.53
C MET A 61 -16.66 3.88 -6.81
N VAL A 62 -16.51 5.15 -7.18
CA VAL A 62 -15.25 5.83 -7.57
C VAL A 62 -14.25 5.99 -6.41
N THR A 63 -14.68 5.76 -5.16
CA THR A 63 -13.87 5.96 -3.94
C THR A 63 -13.54 4.65 -3.23
N HIS A 64 -12.25 4.43 -2.93
CA HIS A 64 -11.78 3.21 -2.28
C HIS A 64 -11.77 3.31 -0.75
N PHE A 65 -11.49 4.49 -0.19
CA PHE A 65 -11.57 4.72 1.24
C PHE A 65 -12.30 5.99 1.58
N VAL A 66 -12.98 5.95 2.72
CA VAL A 66 -13.82 7.03 3.16
C VAL A 66 -13.76 7.21 4.68
N GLY A 67 -13.66 8.46 5.12
CA GLY A 67 -13.44 8.86 6.53
C GLY A 67 -14.57 8.40 7.45
N GLN A 68 -14.26 8.09 8.71
CA GLN A 68 -15.22 7.41 9.58
C GLN A 68 -16.50 8.22 9.83
N LYS A 69 -16.37 9.55 9.91
CA LYS A 69 -17.50 10.47 10.13
C LYS A 69 -18.68 10.27 9.17
N TYR A 70 -18.44 9.79 7.96
CA TYR A 70 -19.52 9.76 6.96
C TYR A 70 -20.10 8.36 6.67
N ASN A 71 -19.81 7.33 7.49
CA ASN A 71 -20.11 5.90 7.21
C ASN A 71 -21.58 5.52 6.93
N GLU A 72 -22.57 6.39 7.17
CA GLU A 72 -23.99 6.10 6.92
C GLU A 72 -24.70 7.09 5.97
N GLN A 73 -24.09 8.24 5.66
CA GLN A 73 -24.64 9.28 4.75
C GLN A 73 -23.78 9.45 3.47
N PHE A 74 -22.95 8.46 3.17
CA PHE A 74 -21.68 8.64 2.43
C PHE A 74 -21.81 9.02 0.95
N THR A 75 -22.84 8.61 0.22
CA THR A 75 -22.93 8.92 -1.21
C THR A 75 -23.01 10.43 -1.44
N LEU A 76 -23.87 11.11 -0.66
CA LEU A 76 -24.03 12.56 -0.73
C LEU A 76 -22.82 13.32 -0.18
N ALA A 77 -22.12 12.76 0.82
CA ALA A 77 -20.94 13.39 1.39
C ALA A 77 -19.72 13.33 0.45
N ALA A 78 -19.53 12.23 -0.28
CA ALA A 78 -18.47 12.13 -1.28
C ALA A 78 -18.72 13.09 -2.46
N GLU A 79 -19.97 13.23 -2.90
CA GLU A 79 -20.38 14.23 -3.90
C GLU A 79 -20.17 15.66 -3.38
N ARG A 80 -20.60 15.97 -2.15
CA ARG A 80 -20.34 17.26 -1.50
C ARG A 80 -18.86 17.55 -1.28
N LEU A 81 -18.02 16.53 -1.08
CA LEU A 81 -16.57 16.71 -0.98
C LEU A 81 -15.91 17.00 -2.33
N SER A 82 -16.48 16.48 -3.43
CA SER A 82 -16.10 16.90 -4.77
C SER A 82 -16.51 18.36 -5.04
N GLU A 83 -17.66 18.80 -4.50
CA GLU A 83 -18.16 20.18 -4.57
C GLU A 83 -17.42 21.15 -3.64
N LEU A 84 -16.96 20.69 -2.47
CA LEU A 84 -16.04 21.41 -1.58
C LEU A 84 -14.62 21.42 -2.16
N SER A 85 -14.49 21.52 -3.49
CA SER A 85 -13.22 21.64 -4.17
C SER A 85 -12.47 22.76 -3.49
N VAL A 86 -11.47 22.38 -2.68
CA VAL A 86 -10.59 23.32 -2.01
C VAL A 86 -10.10 24.26 -3.13
N PRO A 87 -10.29 25.58 -3.00
CA PRO A 87 -9.93 26.53 -4.04
C PRO A 87 -8.53 26.20 -4.57
N PRO A 88 -8.29 26.26 -5.89
CA PRO A 88 -6.98 25.93 -6.45
C PRO A 88 -5.88 26.71 -5.72
N GLY A 89 -5.03 26.00 -4.98
CA GLY A 89 -3.95 26.60 -4.18
C GLY A 89 -4.18 26.63 -2.65
N GLU A 90 -5.38 26.34 -2.16
CA GLU A 90 -5.60 26.09 -0.74
C GLU A 90 -5.24 24.63 -0.40
N SER A 91 -4.60 24.43 0.75
CA SER A 91 -4.23 23.11 1.27
C SER A 91 -5.23 22.71 2.36
N VAL A 92 -5.55 21.43 2.51
CA VAL A 92 -6.33 20.93 3.67
C VAL A 92 -5.77 21.45 4.98
N ALA A 93 -4.44 21.61 5.07
CA ALA A 93 -3.81 22.24 6.22
C ALA A 93 -4.49 23.58 6.56
N SER A 94 -4.73 24.46 5.60
CA SER A 94 -5.30 25.80 5.81
C SER A 94 -6.71 25.80 6.41
N ILE A 95 -7.59 24.89 5.97
CA ILE A 95 -8.99 24.79 6.42
C ILE A 95 -9.14 23.96 7.70
N SER A 96 -8.16 23.11 8.02
CA SER A 96 -8.17 22.23 9.18
C SER A 96 -7.90 22.98 10.49
N THR A 97 -8.72 22.71 11.50
CA THR A 97 -8.54 23.24 12.86
C THR A 97 -7.76 22.28 13.75
N TYR A 98 -7.21 22.79 14.86
CA TYR A 98 -6.62 21.93 15.90
C TYR A 98 -7.65 20.96 16.50
N GLN A 99 -8.91 21.39 16.61
CA GLN A 99 -9.97 20.56 17.18
C GLN A 99 -10.24 19.32 16.32
N ASP A 100 -10.22 19.44 15.00
CA ASP A 100 -10.46 18.31 14.09
C ASP A 100 -9.39 17.22 14.25
N ILE A 101 -8.12 17.62 14.40
CA ILE A 101 -7.04 16.66 14.64
C ILE A 101 -7.08 16.10 16.06
N ALA A 102 -7.43 16.90 17.07
CA ALA A 102 -7.59 16.40 18.44
C ALA A 102 -8.65 15.30 18.50
N ILE A 103 -9.81 15.49 17.84
CA ILE A 103 -10.86 14.47 17.70
C ILE A 103 -10.34 13.22 16.99
N HIS A 104 -9.52 13.37 15.95
CA HIS A 104 -8.94 12.24 15.21
C HIS A 104 -7.93 11.43 16.03
N MET A 105 -7.11 12.12 16.80
CA MET A 105 -6.03 11.54 17.59
C MET A 105 -6.53 10.88 18.88
N ASP A 106 -7.67 11.34 19.39
CA ASP A 106 -8.42 10.64 20.44
C ASP A 106 -9.12 9.41 19.84
N TRP A 107 -8.64 8.21 20.21
CA TRP A 107 -9.19 6.96 19.71
C TRP A 107 -10.68 6.76 20.06
N THR A 108 -11.18 7.41 21.13
CA THR A 108 -12.59 7.33 21.53
C THR A 108 -13.48 8.17 20.63
N GLN A 109 -12.96 9.28 20.11
CA GLN A 109 -13.68 10.23 19.27
C GLN A 109 -13.33 10.13 17.79
N ARG A 110 -12.35 9.30 17.43
CA ARG A 110 -11.84 9.14 16.05
C ARG A 110 -12.94 8.86 15.03
N HIS A 111 -14.00 8.18 15.41
CA HIS A 111 -15.14 7.88 14.54
C HIS A 111 -15.88 9.16 14.06
N MET A 112 -15.76 10.28 14.78
CA MET A 112 -16.30 11.59 14.41
C MET A 112 -15.34 12.42 13.53
N SER A 113 -14.12 11.94 13.32
CA SER A 113 -13.11 12.64 12.54
C SER A 113 -13.39 12.58 11.04
N PRO A 114 -13.20 13.69 10.31
CA PRO A 114 -13.27 13.69 8.85
C PRO A 114 -12.04 13.05 8.19
N TYR A 115 -10.99 12.72 8.96
CA TYR A 115 -9.73 12.25 8.41
C TYR A 115 -9.63 10.73 8.28
N ILE A 116 -8.75 10.34 7.38
CA ILE A 116 -8.24 9.00 7.17
C ILE A 116 -6.75 9.00 7.55
N SER A 117 -6.36 8.14 8.50
CA SER A 117 -4.93 7.92 8.81
C SER A 117 -4.23 7.10 7.73
N THR A 118 -3.07 7.60 7.33
CA THR A 118 -2.09 6.98 6.42
C THR A 118 -0.68 7.31 6.94
N THR A 119 0.36 6.69 6.38
CA THR A 119 1.75 6.96 6.78
C THR A 119 2.66 6.99 5.56
N PHE A 120 3.73 7.78 5.61
CA PHE A 120 4.83 7.67 4.64
C PHE A 120 5.73 6.45 4.89
N SER A 121 5.71 5.88 6.10
CA SER A 121 6.61 4.79 6.50
C SER A 121 6.02 3.41 6.21
N PHE A 122 6.53 2.74 5.17
CA PHE A 122 6.17 1.35 4.88
C PHE A 122 6.53 0.42 6.06
N ALA A 123 7.62 0.72 6.77
CA ALA A 123 8.07 -0.06 7.91
C ALA A 123 7.15 0.10 9.12
N TRP A 124 6.66 1.33 9.38
CA TRP A 124 5.59 1.55 10.35
C TRP A 124 4.35 0.74 9.97
N ALA A 125 3.98 0.76 8.68
CA ALA A 125 2.82 0.03 8.19
C ALA A 125 2.91 -1.48 8.48
N ILE A 126 4.07 -2.11 8.21
CA ILE A 126 4.32 -3.53 8.49
C ILE A 126 4.33 -3.81 10.00
N TRP A 127 5.03 -2.96 10.78
CA TRP A 127 5.17 -3.13 12.23
C TRP A 127 3.81 -3.04 12.93
N GLU A 128 3.02 -2.01 12.63
CA GLU A 128 1.70 -1.80 13.23
C GLU A 128 0.68 -2.83 12.71
N ALA A 129 0.76 -3.26 11.45
CA ALA A 129 -0.07 -4.34 10.93
C ALA A 129 0.20 -5.67 11.66
N THR A 130 1.47 -6.03 11.84
CA THR A 130 1.89 -7.20 12.64
C THR A 130 1.39 -7.11 14.07
N ARG A 131 1.53 -5.94 14.71
CA ARG A 131 1.03 -5.71 16.07
C ARG A 131 -0.48 -5.91 16.18
N ARG A 132 -1.26 -5.36 15.24
CA ARG A 132 -2.73 -5.52 15.20
C ARG A 132 -3.13 -6.99 14.99
N TYR A 133 -2.42 -7.70 14.13
CA TYR A 133 -2.67 -9.12 13.86
C TYR A 133 -2.53 -9.94 15.15
N ARG A 134 -1.42 -9.76 15.88
CA ARG A 134 -1.16 -10.55 17.11
C ARG A 134 -2.09 -10.22 18.27
N VAL A 135 -2.64 -9.00 18.33
CA VAL A 135 -3.60 -8.57 19.37
C VAL A 135 -5.02 -9.10 19.11
N GLY A 136 -5.23 -9.95 18.10
CA GLY A 136 -6.50 -10.65 17.88
C GLY A 136 -7.42 -9.96 16.88
N MET A 137 -6.93 -9.00 16.09
CA MET A 137 -7.61 -8.62 14.86
C MET A 137 -7.39 -9.77 13.87
N LYS A 138 -8.46 -10.55 13.62
CA LYS A 138 -8.51 -11.75 12.75
C LYS A 138 -7.82 -11.55 11.39
N HIS A 139 -7.57 -12.69 10.72
CA HIS A 139 -6.76 -12.98 9.53
C HIS A 139 -6.78 -12.05 8.29
N ASP A 140 -7.47 -10.91 8.34
CA ASP A 140 -7.73 -10.04 7.20
C ASP A 140 -7.09 -8.66 7.40
N ILE A 141 -5.81 -8.57 7.78
CA ILE A 141 -5.13 -7.26 7.79
C ILE A 141 -4.51 -7.04 6.42
N GLU A 142 -4.88 -5.93 5.79
CA GLU A 142 -4.31 -5.48 4.54
C GLU A 142 -3.57 -4.15 4.71
N ILE A 143 -2.57 -3.95 3.85
CA ILE A 143 -1.88 -2.68 3.67
C ILE A 143 -2.19 -2.17 2.27
N ALA A 144 -2.86 -1.03 2.18
CA ALA A 144 -3.05 -0.31 0.94
C ALA A 144 -1.88 0.64 0.67
N VAL A 145 -1.43 0.66 -0.57
CA VAL A 145 -0.37 1.54 -1.09
C VAL A 145 -1.00 2.55 -2.03
N MET A 146 -0.68 3.83 -1.84
CA MET A 146 -1.33 4.94 -2.53
C MET A 146 -0.30 5.85 -3.17
N ASP A 147 -0.64 6.46 -4.30
CA ASP A 147 0.13 7.57 -4.86
C ASP A 147 -0.21 8.85 -4.10
N ALA A 148 0.74 9.30 -3.28
CA ALA A 148 0.60 10.46 -2.42
C ALA A 148 0.35 11.75 -3.23
N ARG A 149 0.88 11.84 -4.46
CA ARG A 149 0.73 13.03 -5.33
C ARG A 149 -0.71 13.23 -5.77
N MET A 150 -1.51 12.16 -5.83
CA MET A 150 -2.94 12.24 -6.14
C MET A 150 -3.78 12.76 -4.97
N LEU A 151 -3.14 13.02 -3.82
CA LEU A 151 -3.77 13.51 -2.60
C LEU A 151 -3.29 14.92 -2.22
N THR A 152 -2.49 15.57 -3.06
CA THR A 152 -2.10 16.98 -2.91
C THR A 152 -3.35 17.87 -2.80
N GLY A 153 -3.32 18.82 -1.87
CA GLY A 153 -4.47 19.66 -1.52
C GLY A 153 -5.50 18.98 -0.61
N ARG A 154 -5.51 17.64 -0.49
CA ARG A 154 -6.46 16.88 0.34
C ARG A 154 -5.83 16.19 1.56
N ALA A 155 -4.51 16.22 1.69
CA ALA A 155 -3.77 15.61 2.78
C ALA A 155 -2.88 16.63 3.50
N ALA A 156 -2.67 16.40 4.78
CA ALA A 156 -1.73 17.15 5.61
C ALA A 156 -1.02 16.18 6.56
N THR A 157 0.21 16.49 6.99
CA THR A 157 0.81 15.67 8.05
C THR A 157 0.10 15.96 9.37
N ALA A 158 -0.07 14.95 10.21
CA ALA A 158 -0.65 15.17 11.54
C ALA A 158 0.20 16.15 12.36
N LEU A 159 1.52 16.15 12.14
CA LEU A 159 2.44 17.05 12.81
C LEU A 159 2.21 18.52 12.45
N GLU A 160 2.01 18.81 11.16
CA GLU A 160 1.67 20.13 10.64
C GLU A 160 0.39 20.67 11.28
N LEU A 161 -0.65 19.84 11.36
CA LEU A 161 -1.93 20.22 11.96
C LEU A 161 -1.84 20.41 13.48
N LEU A 162 -1.14 19.54 14.21
CA LEU A 162 -0.97 19.69 15.66
C LEU A 162 -0.25 21.00 16.02
N ARG A 163 0.75 21.40 15.22
CA ARG A 163 1.54 22.62 15.45
C ARG A 163 0.76 23.92 15.30
N LYS A 164 -0.44 23.88 14.71
CA LYS A 164 -1.34 25.05 14.63
C LYS A 164 -1.87 25.49 16.00
N SER A 165 -1.86 24.61 17.00
CA SER A 165 -2.34 24.94 18.34
C SER A 165 -1.46 25.94 19.07
N THR A 166 -2.10 26.93 19.66
CA THR A 166 -1.47 27.73 20.72
C THR A 166 -1.35 26.90 22.00
N PRO A 167 -0.40 27.19 22.91
CA PRO A 167 -0.25 26.44 24.15
C PRO A 167 -1.52 26.35 25.02
N LYS A 168 -2.44 27.31 24.89
CA LYS A 168 -3.72 27.34 25.66
C LYS A 168 -4.79 26.41 25.08
N GLU A 169 -4.73 26.12 23.79
CA GLU A 169 -5.70 25.26 23.10
C GLU A 169 -5.33 23.78 23.18
N ARG A 170 -4.09 23.47 23.56
CA ARG A 170 -3.56 22.11 23.56
C ARG A 170 -4.31 21.22 24.55
N HIS A 171 -4.79 20.09 24.04
CA HIS A 171 -5.28 18.98 24.83
C HIS A 171 -4.18 18.39 25.74
N LEU A 172 -4.57 17.77 26.85
CA LEU A 172 -3.65 17.16 27.83
C LEU A 172 -2.75 16.08 27.19
N ASP A 173 -3.29 15.33 26.21
CA ASP A 173 -2.57 14.31 25.45
C ASP A 173 -1.76 14.86 24.25
N TYR A 174 -1.65 16.18 24.07
CA TYR A 174 -0.98 16.80 22.92
C TYR A 174 0.40 16.19 22.65
N TRP A 175 1.25 16.06 23.68
CA TRP A 175 2.61 15.53 23.51
C TRP A 175 2.66 14.03 23.24
N LYS A 176 1.64 13.28 23.62
CA LYS A 176 1.49 11.87 23.26
C LYS A 176 1.12 11.76 21.78
N TRP A 177 0.14 12.54 21.31
CA TRP A 177 -0.26 12.60 19.91
C TRP A 177 0.86 13.11 19.00
N TYR A 178 1.58 14.13 19.44
CA TYR A 178 2.73 14.69 18.73
C TYR A 178 3.84 13.65 18.52
N ARG A 179 4.19 12.89 19.58
CA ARG A 179 5.17 11.81 19.48
C ARG A 179 4.69 10.69 18.56
N TYR A 180 3.43 10.27 18.69
CA TYR A 180 2.83 9.28 17.80
C TYR A 180 2.89 9.72 16.34
N ALA A 181 2.43 10.93 16.03
CA ALA A 181 2.42 11.49 14.68
C ALA A 181 3.83 11.57 14.07
N LEU A 182 4.82 11.91 14.90
CA LEU A 182 6.22 11.97 14.50
C LEU A 182 6.78 10.57 14.23
N GLU A 183 6.65 9.64 15.18
CA GLU A 183 7.18 8.27 15.05
C GLU A 183 6.56 7.51 13.87
N SER A 184 5.25 7.68 13.68
CA SER A 184 4.50 7.01 12.62
C SER A 184 4.53 7.73 11.29
N GLN A 185 5.13 8.92 11.19
CA GLN A 185 5.06 9.77 10.00
C GLN A 185 3.62 9.91 9.48
N ASP A 186 2.69 10.18 10.41
CA ASP A 186 1.24 10.14 10.17
C ASP A 186 0.81 11.25 9.20
N VAL A 187 0.02 10.85 8.22
CA VAL A 187 -0.58 11.71 7.19
C VAL A 187 -2.07 11.51 7.22
N LEU A 188 -2.79 12.63 7.37
CA LEU A 188 -4.24 12.67 7.47
C LEU A 188 -4.82 13.12 6.13
N VAL A 189 -5.59 12.25 5.49
CA VAL A 189 -6.32 12.57 4.26
C VAL A 189 -7.74 12.97 4.62
N TYR A 190 -8.18 14.14 4.17
CA TYR A 190 -9.50 14.67 4.48
C TYR A 190 -10.59 14.06 3.58
N GLY A 191 -11.63 13.53 4.21
CA GLY A 191 -12.83 13.04 3.53
C GLY A 191 -12.66 11.65 2.92
N SER A 192 -12.14 11.57 1.69
CA SER A 192 -12.10 10.33 0.89
C SER A 192 -10.80 10.18 0.12
N ILE A 193 -10.41 8.93 -0.14
CA ILE A 193 -9.29 8.57 -1.01
C ILE A 193 -9.90 7.96 -2.29
N PRO A 194 -9.70 8.60 -3.46
CA PRO A 194 -10.23 8.10 -4.71
C PRO A 194 -9.56 6.78 -5.09
N SER A 195 -10.29 5.90 -5.79
CA SER A 195 -9.77 4.61 -6.23
C SER A 195 -8.57 4.74 -7.16
N SER A 196 -8.49 5.85 -7.92
CA SER A 196 -7.36 6.15 -8.79
C SER A 196 -6.05 6.43 -8.02
N ALA A 197 -6.13 6.90 -6.77
CA ALA A 197 -4.97 7.12 -5.92
C ALA A 197 -4.48 5.83 -5.24
N VAL A 198 -5.33 4.80 -5.13
CA VAL A 198 -4.94 3.52 -4.53
C VAL A 198 -4.26 2.67 -5.60
N LEU A 199 -2.96 2.47 -5.46
CA LEU A 199 -2.21 1.61 -6.35
C LEU A 199 -2.64 0.15 -6.08
N ALA A 200 -2.40 -0.34 -4.88
CA ALA A 200 -2.65 -1.73 -4.52
C ALA A 200 -3.17 -1.86 -3.08
N SER A 201 -3.83 -2.98 -2.79
CA SER A 201 -4.12 -3.44 -1.43
C SER A 201 -3.66 -4.87 -1.29
N VAL A 202 -2.85 -5.15 -0.26
CA VAL A 202 -2.10 -6.40 -0.14
C VAL A 202 -2.26 -6.99 1.26
N PRO A 203 -2.64 -8.28 1.39
CA PRO A 203 -2.70 -8.96 2.68
C PRO A 203 -1.34 -9.04 3.36
N LEU A 204 -1.30 -8.74 4.66
CA LEU A 204 -0.08 -8.72 5.47
C LEU A 204 0.73 -10.03 5.33
N LEU A 205 0.05 -11.18 5.37
CA LEU A 205 0.70 -12.50 5.28
C LEU A 205 1.51 -12.67 3.99
N THR A 206 1.04 -12.09 2.87
CA THR A 206 1.75 -12.17 1.59
C THR A 206 3.02 -11.33 1.55
N LEU A 207 3.14 -10.33 2.44
CA LEU A 207 4.30 -9.48 2.57
C LEU A 207 5.38 -10.12 3.45
N LEU A 208 4.99 -10.89 4.48
CA LEU A 208 5.92 -11.46 5.46
C LEU A 208 7.01 -12.32 4.79
N ASP A 209 6.63 -13.21 3.87
CA ASP A 209 7.58 -14.06 3.13
C ASP A 209 8.49 -13.30 2.15
N LYS A 210 8.25 -12.00 1.97
CA LYS A 210 8.99 -11.13 1.02
C LYS A 210 9.90 -10.14 1.74
N LEU A 211 9.80 -10.04 3.06
CA LEU A 211 10.64 -9.16 3.86
C LEU A 211 12.13 -9.53 3.73
N PRO A 212 13.05 -8.54 3.77
CA PRO A 212 14.50 -8.77 3.84
C PRO A 212 14.93 -9.67 4.99
N SER A 213 16.10 -10.30 4.87
CA SER A 213 16.59 -11.26 5.86
C SER A 213 16.92 -10.64 7.22
N TYR A 214 17.29 -9.36 7.28
CA TYR A 214 17.49 -8.64 8.55
C TYR A 214 16.18 -8.39 9.34
N LEU A 215 15.01 -8.63 8.73
CA LEU A 215 13.71 -8.60 9.40
C LEU A 215 13.30 -9.99 9.92
N MET A 216 14.12 -11.02 9.65
CA MET A 216 13.85 -12.42 9.94
C MET A 216 14.82 -12.97 10.98
N ARG A 217 14.37 -13.92 11.80
CA ARG A 217 15.24 -14.74 12.65
C ARG A 217 16.01 -15.73 11.77
N GLN A 218 17.31 -15.89 12.03
CA GLN A 218 18.18 -16.77 11.24
C GLN A 218 18.01 -18.25 11.57
N ASP A 219 17.49 -18.58 12.75
CA ASP A 219 17.49 -19.94 13.31
C ASP A 219 16.07 -20.50 13.56
N CYS A 220 15.10 -20.16 12.72
CA CYS A 220 13.72 -20.67 12.88
C CYS A 220 13.47 -21.93 12.05
N ASP A 221 12.94 -22.96 12.70
CA ASP A 221 12.43 -24.16 12.04
C ASP A 221 11.28 -23.82 11.07
N GLU A 222 11.18 -24.57 9.96
CA GLU A 222 10.21 -24.30 8.90
C GLU A 222 8.74 -24.44 9.34
N GLU A 223 8.46 -25.19 10.41
CA GLU A 223 7.10 -25.50 10.89
C GLU A 223 6.42 -24.37 11.68
N LEU A 224 7.14 -23.28 11.96
CA LEU A 224 6.61 -22.18 12.78
C LEU A 224 5.67 -21.25 12.02
N SER A 225 4.82 -20.53 12.77
CA SER A 225 3.94 -19.49 12.21
C SER A 225 4.75 -18.45 11.45
N PRO A 226 4.25 -17.87 10.34
CA PRO A 226 4.94 -16.81 9.61
C PRO A 226 5.37 -15.63 10.49
N PHE A 227 4.67 -15.39 11.60
CA PHE A 227 5.00 -14.35 12.57
C PHE A 227 6.14 -14.71 13.51
N ASP A 228 6.36 -16.00 13.78
CA ASP A 228 7.43 -16.46 14.68
C ASP A 228 8.80 -16.31 14.01
N ARG A 229 8.81 -16.30 12.67
CA ARG A 229 9.99 -16.03 11.85
C ARG A 229 10.47 -14.58 11.93
N LEU A 230 9.66 -13.65 12.44
CA LEU A 230 10.03 -12.23 12.53
C LEU A 230 11.04 -12.00 13.66
N SER A 231 12.06 -11.19 13.38
CA SER A 231 13.13 -10.88 14.36
C SER A 231 12.68 -9.99 15.52
N TRP A 232 11.44 -9.51 15.50
CA TRP A 232 10.82 -8.76 16.59
C TRP A 232 9.59 -9.46 17.16
N ASP A 233 9.37 -9.27 18.46
CA ASP A 233 8.14 -9.65 19.13
C ASP A 233 7.36 -8.43 19.63
N THR A 234 6.11 -8.31 19.16
CA THR A 234 5.20 -7.24 19.60
C THR A 234 4.48 -7.57 20.91
N MET A 235 4.49 -8.84 21.36
CA MET A 235 3.79 -9.31 22.55
C MET A 235 4.64 -9.24 23.81
N ASP A 236 5.92 -9.61 23.73
CA ASP A 236 6.76 -9.77 24.92
C ASP A 236 7.11 -8.46 25.63
N ARG A 237 7.24 -7.34 24.91
CA ARG A 237 7.74 -6.07 25.51
C ARG A 237 7.24 -4.79 24.85
N LYS A 238 6.00 -4.67 24.33
CA LYS A 238 5.47 -3.46 23.64
C LYS A 238 6.58 -2.53 23.07
N PRO A 239 7.48 -3.03 22.21
CA PRO A 239 8.68 -2.27 21.86
C PRO A 239 8.25 -0.97 21.20
N SER A 240 8.89 0.14 21.54
CA SER A 240 8.62 1.38 20.82
C SER A 240 9.03 1.20 19.35
N PHE A 241 8.35 1.88 18.43
CA PHE A 241 8.74 1.81 17.02
C PHE A 241 10.17 2.30 16.79
N ARG A 242 10.64 3.26 17.61
CA ARG A 242 12.03 3.71 17.61
C ARG A 242 13.00 2.58 17.96
N GLN A 243 12.69 1.76 18.97
CA GLN A 243 13.51 0.60 19.32
C GLN A 243 13.52 -0.41 18.18
N PHE A 244 12.35 -0.70 17.59
CA PHE A 244 12.25 -1.55 16.41
C PHE A 244 13.16 -1.05 15.27
N CYS A 245 13.11 0.24 14.94
CA CYS A 245 13.96 0.85 13.92
C CYS A 245 15.46 0.61 14.21
N GLN A 246 15.89 0.88 15.44
CA GLN A 246 17.27 0.69 15.86
C GLN A 246 17.69 -0.78 15.77
N ASP A 247 16.86 -1.70 16.28
CA ASP A 247 17.16 -3.13 16.27
C ASP A 247 17.31 -3.66 14.83
N MET A 248 16.44 -3.22 13.91
CA MET A 248 16.51 -3.64 12.51
C MET A 248 17.72 -3.06 11.79
N SER A 249 18.07 -1.79 12.07
CA SER A 249 19.30 -1.17 11.56
C SER A 249 20.56 -1.89 12.06
N ASP A 250 20.61 -2.21 13.36
CA ASP A 250 21.73 -2.93 13.95
C ASP A 250 21.85 -4.34 13.37
N GLN A 251 20.72 -5.05 13.17
CA GLN A 251 20.71 -6.36 12.52
C GLN A 251 21.22 -6.26 11.07
N PHE A 252 20.75 -5.28 10.30
CA PHE A 252 21.22 -5.04 8.94
C PHE A 252 22.74 -4.79 8.90
N LEU A 253 23.27 -3.95 9.80
CA LEU A 253 24.69 -3.62 9.83
C LEU A 253 25.60 -4.76 10.29
N ARG A 254 25.06 -5.74 11.03
CA ARG A 254 25.78 -6.98 11.39
C ARG A 254 25.85 -7.99 10.26
N LEU A 255 25.03 -7.86 9.22
CA LEU A 255 25.09 -8.76 8.06
C LEU A 255 26.39 -8.55 7.26
N PRO A 256 26.95 -9.61 6.66
CA PRO A 256 28.03 -9.47 5.68
C PRO A 256 27.65 -8.51 4.56
N THR A 257 28.63 -7.81 3.99
CA THR A 257 28.40 -6.79 2.94
C THR A 257 27.62 -7.34 1.76
N GLU A 258 27.86 -8.58 1.37
CA GLU A 258 27.16 -9.27 0.27
C GLU A 258 25.68 -9.45 0.59
N HIS A 259 25.36 -9.78 1.84
CA HIS A 259 23.98 -9.95 2.30
C HIS A 259 23.26 -8.61 2.38
N ARG A 260 23.94 -7.57 2.87
CA ARG A 260 23.42 -6.20 2.88
C ARG A 260 23.07 -5.73 1.47
N LEU A 261 23.99 -5.90 0.52
CA LEU A 261 23.76 -5.50 -0.88
C LEU A 261 22.62 -6.30 -1.51
N ARG A 262 22.57 -7.62 -1.30
CA ARG A 262 21.48 -8.48 -1.79
C ARG A 262 20.12 -8.04 -1.25
N ASP A 263 20.02 -7.80 0.05
CA ASP A 263 18.77 -7.41 0.70
C ASP A 263 18.35 -5.99 0.31
N ALA A 264 19.30 -5.07 0.18
CA ALA A 264 19.03 -3.69 -0.23
C ALA A 264 18.69 -3.58 -1.73
N THR A 265 19.13 -4.51 -2.58
CA THR A 265 18.80 -4.53 -4.02
C THR A 265 17.66 -5.50 -4.33
N GLY A 266 17.95 -6.80 -4.51
CA GLY A 266 16.95 -7.80 -4.86
C GLY A 266 15.86 -7.96 -3.79
N GLY A 267 16.23 -7.88 -2.51
CA GLY A 267 15.27 -7.95 -1.40
C GLY A 267 14.27 -6.79 -1.40
N SER A 268 14.73 -5.56 -1.68
CA SER A 268 13.88 -4.37 -1.75
C SER A 268 12.96 -4.38 -2.98
N VAL A 269 13.47 -4.78 -4.15
CA VAL A 269 12.66 -4.98 -5.37
C VAL A 269 11.59 -6.04 -5.12
N ARG A 270 11.95 -7.16 -4.50
CA ARG A 270 10.99 -8.23 -4.17
C ARG A 270 9.87 -7.73 -3.25
N LEU A 271 10.19 -6.94 -2.23
CA LEU A 271 9.18 -6.39 -1.32
C LEU A 271 8.32 -5.31 -1.99
N ALA A 272 8.92 -4.41 -2.78
CA ALA A 272 8.19 -3.39 -3.55
C ALA A 272 7.20 -4.03 -4.54
N MET A 273 7.63 -5.08 -5.25
CA MET A 273 6.77 -5.84 -6.14
C MET A 273 5.66 -6.56 -5.39
N ALA A 274 5.90 -7.05 -4.17
CA ALA A 274 4.86 -7.63 -3.34
C ALA A 274 3.79 -6.59 -2.96
N PHE A 275 4.21 -5.38 -2.56
CA PHE A 275 3.33 -4.25 -2.28
C PHE A 275 2.50 -3.81 -3.49
N LEU A 276 3.09 -3.80 -4.69
CA LEU A 276 2.47 -3.25 -5.89
C LEU A 276 1.87 -4.32 -6.81
N LYS A 277 1.96 -5.61 -6.46
CA LYS A 277 1.65 -6.74 -7.37
C LYS A 277 0.32 -6.59 -8.13
N PRO A 278 -0.84 -6.37 -7.49
CA PRO A 278 -2.11 -6.30 -8.21
C PRO A 278 -2.16 -5.15 -9.22
N TRP A 279 -1.60 -4.00 -8.84
CA TRP A 279 -1.51 -2.81 -9.67
C TRP A 279 -0.56 -3.00 -10.84
N PHE A 280 0.66 -3.46 -10.53
CA PHE A 280 1.75 -3.59 -11.48
C PHE A 280 1.38 -4.52 -12.62
N HIS A 281 0.83 -5.70 -12.29
CA HIS A 281 0.34 -6.64 -13.30
C HIS A 281 -0.75 -6.01 -14.19
N LYS A 282 -1.65 -5.20 -13.64
CA LYS A 282 -2.69 -4.55 -14.46
C LYS A 282 -2.13 -3.47 -15.39
N VAL A 283 -1.14 -2.72 -14.93
CA VAL A 283 -0.67 -1.50 -15.60
C VAL A 283 0.49 -1.75 -16.56
N VAL A 284 1.40 -2.67 -16.24
CA VAL A 284 2.67 -2.85 -16.98
C VAL A 284 2.47 -3.20 -18.47
N ALA A 285 1.36 -3.87 -18.83
CA ALA A 285 1.02 -4.16 -20.22
C ALA A 285 0.69 -2.89 -21.05
N ASN A 286 0.17 -1.85 -20.40
CA ASN A 286 -0.28 -0.61 -21.04
C ASN A 286 0.71 0.55 -20.85
N ASP A 287 1.34 0.63 -19.68
CA ASP A 287 2.30 1.65 -19.29
C ASP A 287 3.51 0.99 -18.60
N PHE A 288 4.36 0.37 -19.43
CA PHE A 288 5.55 -0.34 -18.97
C PHE A 288 6.50 0.56 -18.18
N ALA A 289 6.78 1.76 -18.71
CA ALA A 289 7.73 2.69 -18.13
C ALA A 289 7.21 3.23 -16.78
N GLY A 290 5.97 3.74 -16.73
CA GLY A 290 5.40 4.28 -15.50
C GLY A 290 5.21 3.22 -14.40
N ALA A 291 4.83 2.00 -14.77
CA ALA A 291 4.75 0.87 -13.83
C ALA A 291 6.12 0.54 -13.22
N THR A 292 7.14 0.44 -14.08
CA THR A 292 8.52 0.11 -13.66
C THR A 292 9.10 1.22 -12.80
N ASP A 293 8.95 2.48 -13.20
CA ASP A 293 9.48 3.63 -12.47
C ASP A 293 8.89 3.73 -11.06
N LYS A 294 7.57 3.51 -10.88
CA LYS A 294 6.97 3.48 -9.54
C LYS A 294 7.47 2.29 -8.71
N ALA A 295 7.63 1.11 -9.32
CA ALA A 295 8.16 -0.06 -8.61
C ALA A 295 9.60 0.16 -8.15
N CYS A 296 10.46 0.70 -9.02
CA CYS A 296 11.84 1.04 -8.69
C CYS A 296 11.94 2.14 -7.63
N ALA A 297 11.09 3.17 -7.70
CA ALA A 297 11.04 4.22 -6.69
C ALA A 297 10.69 3.67 -5.30
N LEU A 298 9.67 2.80 -5.21
CA LEU A 298 9.31 2.15 -3.93
C LEU A 298 10.44 1.22 -3.44
N ALA A 299 11.05 0.45 -4.34
CA ALA A 299 12.17 -0.42 -4.00
C ALA A 299 13.35 0.38 -3.42
N PHE A 300 13.64 1.54 -4.00
CA PHE A 300 14.73 2.39 -3.49
C PHE A 300 14.43 2.96 -2.11
N ILE A 301 13.19 3.40 -1.84
CA ILE A 301 12.78 3.82 -0.50
C ILE A 301 12.97 2.68 0.52
N ILE A 302 12.61 1.45 0.15
CA ILE A 302 12.80 0.26 0.99
C ILE A 302 14.29 -0.03 1.21
N ALA A 303 15.10 0.09 0.16
CA ALA A 303 16.54 -0.18 0.18
C ALA A 303 17.30 0.72 1.14
N GLN A 304 16.92 1.99 1.24
CA GLN A 304 17.60 3.00 2.05
C GLN A 304 17.16 2.99 3.52
N TRP A 305 16.00 2.43 3.81
CA TRP A 305 15.39 2.46 5.15
C TRP A 305 16.28 1.93 6.28
N PRO A 306 16.94 0.76 6.19
CA PRO A 306 17.68 0.20 7.33
C PRO A 306 18.96 1.00 7.68
N ALA A 307 19.58 1.67 6.70
CA ALA A 307 20.77 2.49 6.92
C ALA A 307 20.97 3.51 5.79
N GLN A 308 20.37 4.69 5.93
CA GLN A 308 20.41 5.74 4.89
C GLN A 308 21.83 6.20 4.56
N TRP A 309 22.68 6.37 5.57
CA TRP A 309 24.08 6.76 5.36
C TRP A 309 24.83 5.70 4.54
N TRP A 310 24.62 4.42 4.83
CA TRP A 310 25.26 3.32 4.10
C TRP A 310 24.82 3.30 2.64
N SER A 311 23.53 3.58 2.36
CA SER A 311 23.03 3.66 0.99
C SER A 311 23.62 4.82 0.18
N ARG A 312 24.08 5.90 0.84
CA ARG A 312 24.78 7.01 0.16
C ARG A 312 26.16 6.60 -0.32
N ASP A 313 26.80 5.67 0.39
CA ASP A 313 28.11 5.14 0.01
C ASP A 313 28.03 4.09 -1.12
N HIS A 314 26.81 3.68 -1.53
CA HIS A 314 26.56 2.63 -2.52
C HIS A 314 25.60 3.12 -3.62
N GLU A 315 26.05 4.13 -4.38
CA GLU A 315 25.26 4.74 -5.46
C GLU A 315 24.85 3.73 -6.55
N GLU A 316 25.62 2.65 -6.73
CA GLU A 316 25.33 1.58 -7.67
C GLU A 316 24.02 0.84 -7.38
N MET A 317 23.54 0.89 -6.13
CA MET A 317 22.28 0.25 -5.73
C MET A 317 21.11 0.70 -6.59
N TRP A 318 21.03 1.99 -6.93
CA TRP A 318 19.96 2.52 -7.77
C TRP A 318 19.99 1.89 -9.17
N CYS A 319 21.17 1.80 -9.79
CA CYS A 319 21.34 1.17 -11.10
C CYS A 319 20.95 -0.32 -11.07
N VAL A 320 21.35 -1.03 -10.01
CA VAL A 320 21.00 -2.45 -9.82
C VAL A 320 19.49 -2.61 -9.63
N ILE A 321 18.86 -1.80 -8.75
CA ILE A 321 17.41 -1.81 -8.52
C ILE A 321 16.64 -1.52 -9.80
N LYS A 322 17.08 -0.54 -10.58
CA LYS A 322 16.45 -0.20 -11.86
C LYS A 322 16.56 -1.35 -12.87
N SER A 323 17.74 -1.97 -12.97
CA SER A 323 17.97 -3.10 -13.88
C SER A 323 17.14 -4.32 -13.48
N LEU A 324 17.07 -4.63 -12.18
CA LEU A 324 16.22 -5.71 -11.65
C LEU A 324 14.73 -5.41 -11.86
N GLY A 325 14.30 -4.18 -11.62
CA GLY A 325 12.92 -3.75 -11.86
C GLY A 325 12.51 -3.90 -13.33
N LEU A 326 13.37 -3.48 -14.26
CA LEU A 326 13.17 -3.66 -15.70
C LEU A 326 13.08 -5.14 -16.08
N ALA A 327 14.00 -5.98 -15.61
CA ALA A 327 13.98 -7.41 -15.89
C ALA A 327 12.70 -8.08 -15.37
N VAL A 328 12.24 -7.71 -14.16
CA VAL A 328 10.97 -8.22 -13.61
C VAL A 328 9.79 -7.74 -14.44
N ALA A 329 9.78 -6.48 -14.89
CA ALA A 329 8.73 -5.92 -15.73
C ALA A 329 8.63 -6.69 -17.06
N GLU A 330 9.76 -6.95 -17.71
CA GLU A 330 9.83 -7.74 -18.95
C GLU A 330 9.24 -9.14 -18.76
N VAL A 331 9.67 -9.86 -17.72
CA VAL A 331 9.16 -11.20 -17.42
C VAL A 331 7.66 -11.21 -17.16
N VAL A 332 7.13 -10.21 -16.44
CA VAL A 332 5.68 -10.10 -16.19
C VAL A 332 4.93 -9.82 -17.50
N CYS A 333 5.43 -8.92 -18.33
CA CYS A 333 4.85 -8.62 -19.64
C CYS A 333 4.86 -9.81 -20.59
N GLU A 334 5.97 -10.54 -20.67
CA GLU A 334 6.09 -11.74 -21.50
C GLU A 334 5.11 -12.83 -21.04
N LYS A 335 5.01 -13.04 -19.73
CA LYS A 335 4.05 -13.99 -19.15
C LYS A 335 2.60 -13.61 -19.52
N GLN A 336 2.22 -12.34 -19.38
CA GLN A 336 0.88 -11.88 -19.72
C GLN A 336 0.57 -12.00 -21.21
N ARG A 337 1.55 -11.69 -22.07
CA ARG A 337 1.43 -11.89 -23.51
C ARG A 337 1.21 -13.36 -23.84
N GLY A 338 1.95 -14.26 -23.17
CA GLY A 338 1.77 -15.70 -23.30
C GLY A 338 0.36 -16.18 -22.89
N GLU A 339 -0.15 -15.70 -21.76
CA GLU A 339 -1.50 -16.00 -21.27
C GLU A 339 -2.57 -15.48 -22.26
N ALA A 340 -2.46 -14.23 -22.71
CA ALA A 340 -3.37 -13.63 -23.67
C ALA A 340 -3.38 -14.35 -25.03
N MET A 341 -2.22 -14.74 -25.55
CA MET A 341 -2.14 -15.55 -26.78
C MET A 341 -2.76 -16.94 -26.60
N GLY A 342 -2.58 -17.54 -25.42
CA GLY A 342 -3.19 -18.83 -25.09
C GLY A 342 -4.71 -18.76 -25.05
N GLU A 343 -5.27 -17.69 -24.48
CA GLU A 343 -6.71 -17.42 -24.48
C GLU A 343 -7.25 -17.11 -25.87
N ALA A 344 -6.54 -16.30 -26.66
CA ALA A 344 -6.93 -16.00 -28.04
C ALA A 344 -6.96 -17.27 -28.90
N ARG A 345 -6.01 -18.19 -28.72
CA ARG A 345 -6.01 -19.48 -29.42
C ARG A 345 -7.20 -20.35 -29.01
N LYS A 346 -7.51 -20.43 -27.71
CA LYS A 346 -8.72 -21.14 -27.23
C LYS A 346 -10.01 -20.54 -27.80
N LEU A 347 -10.09 -19.21 -27.89
CA LEU A 347 -11.27 -18.55 -28.46
C LEU A 347 -11.39 -18.81 -29.97
N GLN A 348 -10.27 -18.82 -30.70
CA GLN A 348 -10.24 -19.20 -32.10
C GLN A 348 -10.72 -20.65 -32.31
N ASP A 349 -10.32 -21.59 -31.44
CA ASP A 349 -10.77 -22.98 -31.49
C ASP A 349 -12.30 -23.06 -31.30
N VAL A 350 -12.85 -22.32 -30.32
CA VAL A 350 -14.30 -22.25 -30.08
C VAL A 350 -15.05 -21.63 -31.27
N VAL A 351 -14.52 -20.56 -31.87
CA VAL A 351 -15.13 -19.93 -33.06
C VAL A 351 -15.10 -20.90 -34.24
N SER A 352 -13.99 -21.60 -34.46
CA SER A 352 -13.86 -22.58 -35.55
C SER A 352 -14.82 -23.77 -35.36
N ASP A 353 -15.04 -24.20 -34.12
CA ASP A 353 -16.02 -25.24 -33.79
C ASP A 353 -17.46 -24.75 -34.05
N LEU A 354 -17.78 -23.50 -33.71
CA LEU A 354 -19.08 -22.89 -33.94
C LEU A 354 -19.36 -22.69 -35.45
N GLU A 355 -18.36 -22.25 -36.22
CA GLU A 355 -18.43 -22.14 -37.67
C GLU A 355 -18.72 -23.51 -38.30
N ARG A 356 -18.04 -24.57 -37.84
CA ARG A 356 -18.28 -25.95 -38.29
C ARG A 356 -19.71 -26.43 -37.97
N VAL A 357 -20.23 -26.12 -36.79
CA VAL A 357 -21.63 -26.46 -36.42
C VAL A 357 -22.63 -25.72 -37.28
N THR A 358 -22.40 -24.44 -37.55
CA THR A 358 -23.26 -23.60 -38.40
C THR A 358 -23.28 -24.12 -39.84
N HIS A 359 -22.12 -24.43 -40.40
CA HIS A 359 -22.00 -25.03 -41.73
C HIS A 359 -22.74 -26.37 -41.83
N ASN A 360 -22.59 -27.24 -40.83
CA ASN A 360 -23.32 -28.52 -40.79
C ASN A 360 -24.84 -28.31 -40.74
N TYR A 361 -25.31 -27.29 -40.01
CA TYR A 361 -26.74 -26.96 -39.94
C TYR A 361 -27.25 -26.52 -41.33
N GLU A 362 -26.56 -25.61 -41.99
CA GLU A 362 -26.89 -25.15 -43.34
C GLU A 362 -26.91 -26.31 -44.35
N GLU A 363 -25.92 -27.21 -44.31
CA GLU A 363 -25.90 -28.40 -45.17
C GLU A 363 -27.08 -29.34 -44.91
N THR A 364 -27.43 -29.59 -43.63
CA THR A 364 -28.58 -30.44 -43.29
C THR A 364 -29.92 -29.81 -43.68
N GLU A 365 -30.06 -28.49 -43.55
CA GLU A 365 -31.26 -27.76 -43.96
C GLU A 365 -31.43 -27.82 -45.49
N VAL A 366 -30.35 -27.58 -46.25
CA VAL A 366 -30.35 -27.71 -47.71
C VAL A 366 -30.67 -29.13 -48.14
N ALA A 367 -30.06 -30.15 -47.53
CA ALA A 367 -30.35 -31.56 -47.84
C ALA A 367 -31.82 -31.94 -47.53
N SER A 368 -32.40 -31.40 -46.46
CA SER A 368 -33.80 -31.63 -46.12
C SER A 368 -34.77 -30.99 -47.13
N SER A 369 -34.43 -29.81 -47.66
CA SER A 369 -35.26 -29.08 -48.64
C SER A 369 -35.36 -29.79 -50.00
N VAL A 370 -34.32 -30.52 -50.42
CA VAL A 370 -34.29 -31.23 -51.71
C VAL A 370 -35.14 -32.51 -51.70
N THR A 371 -35.39 -33.09 -50.53
CA THR A 371 -36.11 -34.39 -50.43
C THR A 371 -37.64 -34.22 -50.36
N SER A 372 -38.16 -33.01 -50.11
CA SER A 372 -39.60 -32.75 -49.92
C SER A 372 -40.40 -32.45 -51.21
N GLN A 373 -39.80 -32.49 -52.40
CA GLN A 373 -40.49 -32.15 -53.66
C GLN A 373 -41.13 -33.33 -54.42
N LYS A 374 -41.21 -34.54 -53.84
CA LYS A 374 -41.70 -35.73 -54.56
C LYS A 374 -42.79 -36.54 -53.85
N GLU A 375 -43.67 -35.89 -53.09
CA GLU A 375 -44.93 -36.52 -52.68
C GLU A 375 -46.15 -35.71 -53.13
N THR A 376 -46.90 -36.42 -53.97
CA THR A 376 -48.21 -36.18 -54.56
C THR A 376 -49.21 -35.48 -53.65
N SER A 377 -49.87 -34.48 -54.24
CA SER A 377 -51.22 -34.00 -53.96
C SER A 377 -52.13 -35.01 -53.24
N GLU A 378 -52.25 -34.88 -51.91
CA GLU A 378 -53.51 -35.16 -51.21
C GLU A 378 -53.80 -34.03 -50.23
N ASP A 379 -54.97 -33.45 -50.44
CA ASP A 379 -55.59 -32.37 -49.70
C ASP A 379 -55.82 -32.78 -48.23
N LYS A 380 -54.90 -32.39 -47.36
CA LYS A 380 -55.07 -32.53 -45.91
C LYS A 380 -54.68 -31.24 -45.22
N THR A 381 -55.72 -30.57 -44.76
CA THR A 381 -55.70 -29.43 -43.83
C THR A 381 -54.86 -29.79 -42.59
N VAL A 382 -53.59 -29.38 -42.57
CA VAL A 382 -52.73 -29.50 -41.39
C VAL A 382 -52.87 -28.22 -40.56
N VAL A 383 -53.48 -28.39 -39.39
CA VAL A 383 -53.56 -27.37 -38.34
C VAL A 383 -52.16 -27.14 -37.78
N MET A 384 -51.68 -25.91 -37.96
CA MET A 384 -50.39 -25.44 -37.46
C MET A 384 -50.42 -25.41 -35.91
N PRO A 385 -49.53 -26.12 -35.20
CA PRO A 385 -49.40 -25.94 -33.76
C PRO A 385 -48.84 -24.55 -33.46
N PRO A 386 -49.34 -23.83 -32.44
CA PRO A 386 -48.90 -22.48 -32.13
C PRO A 386 -47.43 -22.48 -31.71
N SER A 387 -46.64 -21.63 -32.36
CA SER A 387 -45.25 -21.38 -32.02
C SER A 387 -45.13 -20.98 -30.53
N PRO A 388 -44.14 -21.51 -29.78
CA PRO A 388 -43.85 -21.00 -28.45
C PRO A 388 -43.50 -19.51 -28.56
N SER A 389 -44.18 -18.70 -27.75
CA SER A 389 -44.02 -17.25 -27.75
C SER A 389 -42.55 -16.89 -27.52
N ALA A 390 -41.97 -16.17 -28.48
CA ALA A 390 -40.69 -15.53 -28.29
C ALA A 390 -40.78 -14.63 -27.04
N SER A 391 -40.09 -15.01 -25.97
CA SER A 391 -39.94 -14.15 -24.80
C SER A 391 -39.00 -13.02 -25.22
N VAL A 392 -39.58 -11.94 -25.72
CA VAL A 392 -38.92 -10.65 -25.86
C VAL A 392 -38.56 -10.21 -24.45
N ILE A 393 -37.30 -10.41 -24.06
CA ILE A 393 -36.74 -9.72 -22.91
C ILE A 393 -36.58 -8.26 -23.36
N GLU A 394 -37.63 -7.48 -23.12
CA GLU A 394 -37.62 -6.04 -23.27
C GLU A 394 -36.66 -5.47 -22.21
N CYS A 395 -35.40 -5.28 -22.61
CA CYS A 395 -34.42 -4.59 -21.80
C CYS A 395 -34.84 -3.10 -21.74
N ARG A 396 -35.65 -2.74 -20.74
CA ARG A 396 -36.03 -1.36 -20.47
C ARG A 396 -34.80 -0.58 -20.04
N ILE A 397 -34.26 0.22 -20.96
CA ILE A 397 -33.35 1.31 -20.64
C ILE A 397 -34.16 2.34 -19.83
N PRO A 398 -33.78 2.69 -18.59
CA PRO A 398 -34.49 3.69 -17.82
C PRO A 398 -34.27 5.07 -18.44
N THR A 399 -35.31 5.63 -19.05
CA THR A 399 -35.36 7.05 -19.42
C THR A 399 -35.37 7.88 -18.14
N PRO A 400 -34.45 8.84 -17.94
CA PRO A 400 -34.46 9.68 -16.76
C PRO A 400 -35.70 10.59 -16.76
N PRO A 401 -36.35 10.84 -15.61
CA PRO A 401 -37.46 11.77 -15.55
C PRO A 401 -36.96 13.19 -15.80
N ILE A 402 -37.49 13.82 -16.85
CA ILE A 402 -37.41 15.26 -17.07
C ILE A 402 -38.13 15.93 -15.89
N SER A 403 -37.35 16.44 -14.94
CA SER A 403 -37.86 17.28 -13.87
C SER A 403 -38.07 18.69 -14.41
N VAL A 404 -39.34 19.07 -14.54
CA VAL A 404 -39.79 20.42 -14.84
C VAL A 404 -39.42 21.32 -13.65
N VAL A 405 -38.42 22.18 -13.86
CA VAL A 405 -38.04 23.23 -12.91
C VAL A 405 -39.16 24.26 -12.87
N THR A 406 -39.91 24.27 -11.77
CA THR A 406 -40.82 25.37 -11.44
C THR A 406 -40.03 26.39 -10.63
N THR A 407 -39.75 27.54 -11.24
CA THR A 407 -39.15 28.71 -10.61
C THR A 407 -40.18 29.40 -9.71
N ALA A 408 -39.97 29.31 -8.40
CA ALA A 408 -40.65 30.16 -7.42
C ALA A 408 -39.60 30.90 -6.58
N ALA A 409 -39.55 32.22 -6.76
CA ALA A 409 -38.76 33.15 -5.95
C ALA A 409 -39.40 33.34 -4.57
N PRO A 410 -38.57 33.62 -3.54
CA PRO A 410 -38.87 34.77 -2.67
C PRO A 410 -37.59 35.59 -2.42
N SER A 411 -37.59 36.88 -2.77
CA SER A 411 -38.04 37.98 -1.91
C SER A 411 -37.18 38.17 -0.65
N THR A 412 -36.12 38.96 -0.83
CA THR A 412 -35.78 40.17 -0.07
C THR A 412 -36.32 40.28 1.36
N MET A 413 -35.42 40.16 2.35
CA MET A 413 -35.45 41.05 3.52
C MET A 413 -34.03 41.48 3.89
N GLN A 414 -33.87 42.80 3.93
CA GLN A 414 -32.77 43.56 4.49
C GLN A 414 -32.83 43.56 6.03
N ALA A 415 -31.80 44.18 6.64
CA ALA A 415 -31.66 44.62 8.04
C ALA A 415 -30.92 43.61 8.94
N LEU A 416 -29.99 43.99 9.82
CA LEU A 416 -29.51 45.30 10.25
C LEU A 416 -28.12 45.08 10.87
N VAL A 417 -27.19 46.01 10.62
CA VAL A 417 -25.94 46.20 11.37
C VAL A 417 -26.29 46.77 12.75
N PRO A 418 -25.53 46.44 13.81
CA PRO A 418 -24.87 47.55 14.50
C PRO A 418 -23.40 47.26 14.82
N ASP A 419 -22.65 48.32 14.56
CA ASP A 419 -21.28 48.62 14.94
C ASP A 419 -21.18 48.96 16.44
N VAL A 420 -19.94 49.11 16.90
CA VAL A 420 -19.49 49.78 18.14
C VAL A 420 -19.43 48.93 19.41
N LEU A 421 -18.20 48.55 19.82
CA LEU A 421 -17.48 49.21 20.92
C LEU A 421 -16.08 48.60 21.15
N GLN A 422 -15.07 49.42 20.85
CA GLN A 422 -13.71 49.32 21.39
C GLN A 422 -13.73 49.56 22.91
N VAL A 423 -12.99 48.73 23.66
CA VAL A 423 -12.47 49.11 24.99
C VAL A 423 -11.01 48.66 25.07
N SER A 424 -10.17 49.62 25.48
CA SER A 424 -8.73 49.57 25.60
C SER A 424 -8.27 49.21 27.02
N SER A 425 -7.04 48.69 27.13
CA SER A 425 -6.19 48.56 28.33
C SER A 425 -6.62 47.45 29.32
N LEU A 426 -5.72 46.75 30.03
CA LEU A 426 -4.53 47.23 30.72
C LEU A 426 -3.56 46.06 30.98
N ASP A 427 -2.26 46.37 30.97
CA ASP A 427 -1.16 45.50 31.40
C ASP A 427 -1.38 44.88 32.79
N THR A 428 -1.09 43.58 32.94
CA THR A 428 -0.62 43.06 34.22
C THR A 428 0.33 41.88 33.99
N CYS A 429 1.62 42.17 34.16
CA CYS A 429 2.70 41.20 34.26
C CYS A 429 2.52 40.38 35.56
N ARG A 430 2.21 39.09 35.43
CA ARG A 430 2.28 38.11 36.54
C ARG A 430 3.20 36.96 36.17
N ARG A 431 4.41 37.01 36.75
CA ARG A 431 5.33 35.87 36.92
C ARG A 431 4.58 34.76 37.68
N THR A 432 4.39 33.61 37.05
CA THR A 432 3.87 32.42 37.73
C THR A 432 4.97 31.36 37.73
N VAL A 433 5.38 30.98 38.93
CA VAL A 433 6.38 29.94 39.22
C VAL A 433 5.79 28.58 38.84
N ILE A 434 6.51 27.82 38.01
CA ILE A 434 6.16 26.46 37.61
C ILE A 434 6.51 25.52 38.77
N VAL A 435 5.48 24.94 39.40
CA VAL A 435 5.62 23.80 40.31
C VAL A 435 5.02 22.59 39.59
N SER A 436 5.85 21.61 39.26
CA SER A 436 5.44 20.36 38.62
C SER A 436 4.71 19.45 39.63
N PRO A 437 3.48 18.98 39.36
CA PRO A 437 2.90 17.90 40.14
C PRO A 437 3.34 16.55 39.56
N THR A 438 4.02 15.76 40.39
CA THR A 438 4.26 14.33 40.17
C THR A 438 2.91 13.59 40.19
N LEU A 439 2.41 13.22 39.01
CA LEU A 439 1.24 12.34 38.88
C LEU A 439 1.67 10.88 39.01
N THR A 440 1.37 10.29 40.15
CA THR A 440 1.35 8.84 40.37
C THR A 440 0.17 8.25 39.59
N ILE A 441 0.47 7.59 38.46
CA ILE A 441 -0.49 6.78 37.72
C ILE A 441 -0.66 5.46 38.48
N GLN A 442 -1.76 5.36 39.22
CA GLN A 442 -2.21 4.15 39.90
C GLN A 442 -2.95 3.28 38.88
N GLN A 443 -2.23 2.34 38.26
CA GLN A 443 -2.80 1.39 37.30
C GLN A 443 -3.25 0.12 38.06
N TYR A 444 -4.53 -0.20 37.92
CA TYR A 444 -5.19 -1.39 38.48
C TYR A 444 -4.45 -2.67 38.05
N ARG A 445 -3.90 -3.40 39.03
CA ARG A 445 -3.24 -4.69 38.87
C ARG A 445 -4.16 -5.74 39.45
N GLN A 446 -4.71 -6.59 38.60
CA GLN A 446 -5.47 -7.76 39.01
C GLN A 446 -4.49 -8.86 39.40
N GLU A 447 -4.69 -9.40 40.60
CA GLU A 447 -3.83 -10.36 41.28
C GLU A 447 -3.84 -11.74 40.60
N GLN A 448 -2.65 -12.28 40.33
CA GLN A 448 -2.38 -13.70 40.50
C GLN A 448 -1.04 -13.81 41.25
N GLN A 449 -1.15 -14.32 42.47
CA GLN A 449 -0.11 -14.48 43.45
C GLN A 449 0.20 -15.98 43.53
N GLU A 450 1.34 -16.41 42.98
CA GLU A 450 2.01 -17.64 43.44
C GLU A 450 3.52 -17.40 43.56
N GLN A 451 3.91 -17.30 44.84
CA GLN A 451 5.18 -17.56 45.52
C GLN A 451 6.49 -17.74 44.71
N CYS A 452 7.42 -16.81 44.96
CA CYS A 452 8.87 -17.02 44.84
C CYS A 452 9.46 -17.65 46.12
N SER A 453 10.39 -18.59 45.94
CA SER A 453 11.40 -19.03 46.91
C SER A 453 12.75 -18.34 46.61
N PRO A 454 13.65 -18.16 47.59
CA PRO A 454 14.85 -17.34 47.46
C PRO A 454 16.05 -18.07 46.81
N PRO A 455 17.03 -17.35 46.23
CA PRO A 455 18.17 -17.95 45.52
C PRO A 455 19.34 -18.31 46.44
N GLU A 456 20.02 -19.39 46.06
CA GLU A 456 21.23 -19.96 46.66
C GLU A 456 22.51 -19.25 46.15
N PRO A 457 23.61 -19.15 46.93
CA PRO A 457 24.80 -18.38 46.56
C PRO A 457 25.77 -19.19 45.67
N HIS A 458 26.16 -18.60 44.52
CA HIS A 458 27.15 -19.16 43.60
C HIS A 458 28.61 -18.92 44.06
N LEU A 459 29.42 -19.97 43.94
CA LEU A 459 30.88 -20.02 44.09
C LEU A 459 31.61 -19.68 42.75
N PRO A 460 32.92 -19.34 42.79
CA PRO A 460 33.61 -18.61 41.72
C PRO A 460 34.14 -19.48 40.58
N MET A 461 34.13 -18.88 39.39
CA MET A 461 34.56 -19.37 38.09
C MET A 461 36.10 -19.37 37.94
N LEU A 462 36.67 -20.48 37.46
CA LEU A 462 38.07 -20.59 37.02
C LEU A 462 38.25 -20.05 35.58
N PRO A 463 39.44 -19.52 35.23
CA PRO A 463 39.72 -19.04 33.88
C PRO A 463 40.21 -20.18 32.98
N ASP A 464 39.66 -20.28 31.78
CA ASP A 464 40.07 -21.29 30.79
C ASP A 464 40.78 -20.66 29.59
N SER A 465 41.77 -21.40 29.08
CA SER A 465 42.89 -20.97 28.25
C SER A 465 42.55 -20.60 26.81
N ASP A 466 43.19 -19.53 26.32
CA ASP A 466 43.30 -19.17 24.90
C ASP A 466 44.06 -20.24 24.08
N LYS A 467 43.45 -20.65 22.95
CA LYS A 467 44.14 -21.39 21.87
C LYS A 467 43.98 -20.66 20.52
N PRO A 468 45.07 -20.45 19.75
CA PRO A 468 45.02 -19.75 18.47
C PRO A 468 44.47 -20.63 17.35
N ARG A 469 43.45 -20.13 16.63
CA ARG A 469 42.87 -20.80 15.45
C ARG A 469 43.80 -20.65 14.24
N LYS A 470 44.26 -21.79 13.72
CA LYS A 470 44.99 -21.89 12.45
C LYS A 470 44.02 -21.76 11.27
N SER A 471 44.27 -20.76 10.42
CA SER A 471 43.62 -20.59 9.12
C SER A 471 43.90 -21.79 8.21
N ARG A 472 42.84 -22.43 7.70
CA ARG A 472 42.92 -23.48 6.68
C ARG A 472 42.82 -22.84 5.28
N PRO A 473 43.59 -23.32 4.29
CA PRO A 473 43.48 -22.84 2.91
C PRO A 473 42.14 -23.28 2.30
N HIS A 474 41.45 -22.34 1.63
CA HIS A 474 40.21 -22.61 0.90
C HIS A 474 40.43 -23.70 -0.15
N SER A 475 39.68 -24.78 0.01
CA SER A 475 39.70 -25.94 -0.87
C SER A 475 38.88 -25.66 -2.11
N PHE A 476 39.42 -25.95 -3.30
CA PHE A 476 38.69 -25.91 -4.59
C PHE A 476 37.36 -26.68 -4.57
N VAL A 477 37.20 -27.61 -3.63
CA VAL A 477 35.97 -28.38 -3.40
C VAL A 477 34.82 -27.49 -2.91
N GLU A 478 35.08 -26.45 -2.12
CA GLU A 478 34.06 -25.50 -1.65
C GLU A 478 33.52 -24.65 -2.80
N THR A 479 34.38 -24.19 -3.70
CA THR A 479 33.98 -23.41 -4.88
C THR A 479 33.16 -24.27 -5.86
N ALA A 480 33.58 -25.51 -6.10
CA ALA A 480 32.83 -26.43 -6.95
C ALA A 480 31.46 -26.79 -6.34
N SER A 481 31.40 -27.00 -5.02
CA SER A 481 30.13 -27.26 -4.31
C SER A 481 29.15 -26.08 -4.43
N CYS A 482 29.65 -24.85 -4.32
CA CYS A 482 28.84 -23.64 -4.46
C CYS A 482 28.28 -23.45 -5.89
N PHE A 483 29.08 -23.76 -6.92
CA PHE A 483 28.60 -23.72 -8.32
C PHE A 483 27.55 -24.80 -8.60
N ILE A 484 27.77 -26.03 -8.15
CA ILE A 484 26.84 -27.14 -8.37
C ILE A 484 25.51 -26.88 -7.63
N THR A 485 25.57 -26.39 -6.38
CA THR A 485 24.35 -26.02 -5.64
C THR A 485 23.63 -24.84 -6.28
N GLY A 486 24.34 -23.82 -6.78
CA GLY A 486 23.73 -22.72 -7.53
C GLY A 486 22.97 -23.17 -8.78
N VAL A 487 23.55 -24.09 -9.57
CA VAL A 487 22.90 -24.65 -10.78
C VAL A 487 21.68 -25.50 -10.40
N LEU A 488 21.79 -26.35 -9.37
CA LEU A 488 20.68 -27.21 -8.94
C LEU A 488 19.52 -26.40 -8.35
N VAL A 489 19.80 -25.36 -7.56
CA VAL A 489 18.77 -24.46 -7.04
C VAL A 489 18.12 -23.65 -8.16
N GLY A 490 18.91 -23.14 -9.12
CA GLY A 490 18.37 -22.44 -10.29
C GLY A 490 17.48 -23.33 -11.15
N ALA A 491 17.90 -24.58 -11.40
CA ALA A 491 17.11 -25.57 -12.14
C ALA A 491 15.82 -25.96 -11.38
N PHE A 492 15.89 -26.11 -10.05
CA PHE A 492 14.74 -26.43 -9.21
C PHE A 492 13.71 -25.28 -9.22
N ILE A 493 14.15 -24.02 -9.08
CA ILE A 493 13.27 -22.85 -9.17
C ILE A 493 12.61 -22.79 -10.55
N THR A 494 13.38 -23.02 -11.62
CA THR A 494 12.87 -23.04 -12.99
C THR A 494 11.82 -24.15 -13.18
N LEU A 495 12.08 -25.35 -12.65
CA LEU A 495 11.12 -26.46 -12.64
C LEU A 495 9.88 -26.15 -11.79
N CYS A 496 10.00 -25.50 -10.64
CA CYS A 496 8.85 -25.10 -9.83
C CYS A 496 7.99 -24.04 -10.53
N ILE A 497 8.60 -23.12 -11.28
CA ILE A 497 7.89 -22.12 -12.09
C ILE A 497 7.16 -22.79 -13.25
N ILE A 498 7.81 -23.74 -13.95
CA ILE A 498 7.23 -24.48 -15.07
C ILE A 498 6.12 -25.45 -14.59
N ASN A 499 6.33 -26.13 -13.46
CA ASN A 499 5.43 -27.15 -12.95
C ASN A 499 4.26 -26.58 -12.12
N SER A 500 4.32 -25.31 -11.71
CA SER A 500 3.21 -24.57 -11.10
C SER A 500 1.96 -24.53 -12.02
N GLN A 501 2.15 -24.65 -13.35
CA GLN A 501 1.04 -24.76 -14.31
C GLN A 501 0.30 -26.10 -14.31
N ARG A 502 0.72 -27.12 -13.53
CA ARG A 502 0.06 -28.44 -13.48
C ARG A 502 -0.82 -28.72 -12.24
N ARG A 503 -0.98 -27.77 -11.31
CA ARG A 503 -1.82 -27.99 -10.11
C ARG A 503 -3.32 -27.75 -10.29
N THR A 504 -3.83 -27.67 -11.52
CA THR A 504 -5.28 -27.56 -11.81
C THR A 504 -5.88 -28.85 -12.41
N LEU A 505 -5.26 -30.01 -12.19
CA LEU A 505 -5.74 -31.31 -12.72
C LEU A 505 -5.89 -32.40 -11.65
N ILE A 506 -6.02 -32.02 -10.37
CA ILE A 506 -6.41 -32.92 -9.27
C ILE A 506 -7.52 -32.25 -8.47
N TYR A 507 -8.69 -32.06 -9.10
CA TYR A 507 -9.98 -31.78 -8.45
C TYR A 507 -11.16 -32.17 -9.37
N VAL A 508 -10.97 -33.26 -10.13
CA VAL A 508 -12.06 -33.99 -10.78
C VAL A 508 -11.85 -35.48 -10.52
N THR A 509 -12.09 -35.86 -9.28
CA THR A 509 -12.63 -37.15 -8.84
C THR A 509 -13.54 -36.87 -7.68
#